data_AF-A0A9E4SE60-F1
#
_entry.id   AF-A0A9E4SE60-F1
#
_cell.length_a   1.000
_cell.length_b   1.000
_cell.length_c   1.000
_cell.angle_alpha   90.00
_cell.angle_beta   90.00
_cell.angle_gamma   90.00
#
_symmetry.space_group_name_H-M   'P 1'
#
loop_
_entity.id
_entity.type
_entity.pdbx_description
1 polymer ?
#
loop_
_entity_poly.entity_id
_entity_poly.type
_entity_poly.pdbx_seq_one_letter_code
_entity_poly.pdbx_strand_id
1 'polypeptide(L)'
;RTAPANYTIDDLKEIGFKASKQYDVEGLPDGLDAWKGFWGLDPYDRHDYEIRFYASHEIAVSSGQAMAVEATGDEFEASRDNQTWTAGVKDRWQTRGVTDVSSAGSRQSPGPTYQDWAIVGNMVILCDGLDSEQALIRCRSLIDNFLPGEEG
;
A
#
# COMPACT_ATOMS: atom_id res chain seq x y z
N ARG A 1 -7.93 17.89 -13.07
CA ARG A 1 -8.54 18.55 -11.87
C ARG A 1 -7.63 18.39 -10.63
N THR A 2 -7.75 19.24 -9.62
CA THR A 2 -7.05 19.07 -8.32
C THR A 2 -7.85 18.10 -7.46
N ALA A 3 -7.30 16.91 -7.27
CA ALA A 3 -7.70 15.97 -6.21
C ALA A 3 -7.87 16.70 -4.86
N PRO A 4 -8.90 16.42 -4.04
CA PRO A 4 -8.95 16.98 -2.69
C PRO A 4 -7.66 16.59 -1.95
N ALA A 5 -7.04 17.54 -1.25
CA ALA A 5 -5.74 17.32 -0.62
C ALA A 5 -5.82 16.39 0.59
N ASN A 6 -7.02 16.22 1.17
CA ASN A 6 -7.25 15.50 2.41
C ASN A 6 -8.28 14.40 2.18
N TYR A 7 -7.81 13.18 2.27
CA TYR A 7 -8.55 11.94 2.17
C TYR A 7 -8.59 11.23 3.52
N THR A 8 -9.57 10.35 3.65
CA THR A 8 -9.82 9.48 4.79
C THR A 8 -10.07 8.05 4.33
N ILE A 9 -10.10 7.11 5.27
CA ILE A 9 -10.44 5.72 4.97
C ILE A 9 -11.87 5.57 4.43
N ASP A 10 -12.78 6.48 4.77
CA ASP A 10 -14.17 6.42 4.32
C ASP A 10 -14.29 6.74 2.83
N ASP A 11 -13.50 7.67 2.30
CA ASP A 11 -13.45 7.96 0.85
C ASP A 11 -13.02 6.71 0.05
N LEU A 12 -12.08 5.92 0.58
CA LEU A 12 -11.68 4.65 -0.04
C LEU A 12 -12.79 3.59 0.05
N LYS A 13 -13.54 3.54 1.16
CA LYS A 13 -14.65 2.59 1.31
C LYS A 13 -15.78 2.87 0.31
N GLU A 14 -15.99 4.13 -0.08
CA GLU A 14 -17.01 4.50 -1.08
C GLU A 14 -16.75 3.84 -2.44
N ILE A 15 -15.49 3.64 -2.81
CA ILE A 15 -15.10 2.93 -4.04
C ILE A 15 -14.96 1.41 -3.84
N GLY A 16 -15.38 0.89 -2.68
CA GLY A 16 -15.40 -0.53 -2.37
C GLY A 16 -14.14 -1.07 -1.70
N PHE A 17 -13.23 -0.21 -1.21
CA PHE A 17 -12.07 -0.66 -0.44
C PHE A 17 -12.53 -1.34 0.85
N LYS A 18 -12.00 -2.53 1.14
CA LYS A 18 -12.33 -3.27 2.36
C LYS A 18 -11.20 -3.14 3.37
N ALA A 19 -11.39 -2.25 4.35
CA ALA A 19 -10.52 -2.15 5.51
C ALA A 19 -10.58 -3.45 6.32
N SER A 20 -9.41 -4.06 6.53
CA SER A 20 -9.27 -5.35 7.22
C SER A 20 -8.66 -5.20 8.62
N LYS A 21 -7.77 -4.22 8.80
CA LYS A 21 -7.07 -3.96 10.06
C LYS A 21 -6.65 -2.50 10.12
N GLN A 22 -6.89 -1.85 11.25
CA GLN A 22 -6.28 -0.57 11.60
C GLN A 22 -4.98 -0.83 12.35
N TYR A 23 -3.94 -0.09 12.03
CA TYR A 23 -2.66 -0.14 12.72
C TYR A 23 -2.59 0.91 13.82
N ASP A 24 -1.84 0.59 14.87
CA ASP A 24 -1.40 1.60 15.83
C ASP A 24 -0.32 2.47 15.17
N VAL A 25 -0.52 3.78 15.20
CA VAL A 25 0.39 4.76 14.60
C VAL A 25 1.48 5.21 15.56
N GLU A 26 1.54 4.67 16.78
CA GLU A 26 2.69 4.89 17.66
C GLU A 26 4.01 4.51 16.95
N GLY A 27 4.92 5.48 16.85
CA GLY A 27 6.20 5.32 16.16
C GLY A 27 6.16 5.49 14.64
N LEU A 28 5.01 5.79 14.03
CA LEU A 28 4.92 6.24 12.64
C LEU A 28 5.11 7.77 12.58
N PRO A 29 6.23 8.29 12.07
CA PRO A 29 6.46 9.73 12.00
C PRO A 29 5.33 10.46 11.28
N ASP A 30 4.73 11.45 11.94
CA ASP A 30 3.61 12.28 11.46
C ASP A 30 2.36 11.53 10.95
N GLY A 31 2.28 10.22 11.18
CA GLY A 31 1.15 9.39 10.79
C GLY A 31 -0.06 9.65 11.68
N LEU A 32 -1.19 9.97 11.06
CA LEU A 32 -2.45 10.22 11.77
C LEU A 32 -3.33 8.97 11.82
N ASP A 33 -3.27 8.15 10.78
CA ASP A 33 -4.04 6.91 10.70
C ASP A 33 -3.38 5.94 9.71
N ALA A 34 -3.53 4.64 9.91
CA ALA A 34 -2.98 3.65 9.01
C ALA A 34 -3.81 2.36 8.97
N TRP A 35 -4.01 1.82 7.77
CA TRP A 35 -4.91 0.71 7.52
C TRP A 35 -4.30 -0.30 6.57
N LYS A 36 -4.51 -1.59 6.87
CA LYS A 36 -4.47 -2.64 5.86
C LYS A 36 -5.86 -2.89 5.32
N GLY A 37 -5.97 -3.02 4.01
CA GLY A 37 -7.18 -3.51 3.37
C GLY A 37 -6.89 -4.05 1.99
N PHE A 38 -7.95 -4.34 1.27
CA PHE A 38 -7.85 -4.87 -0.08
C PHE A 38 -8.91 -4.28 -0.99
N TRP A 39 -8.56 -4.17 -2.27
CA TRP A 39 -9.43 -3.62 -3.30
C TRP A 39 -9.09 -4.21 -4.68
N GLY A 40 -10.08 -4.23 -5.55
CA GLY A 40 -9.96 -4.67 -6.94
C GLY A 40 -11.29 -4.48 -7.66
N LEU A 41 -11.23 -4.23 -8.98
CA LEU A 41 -12.42 -4.11 -9.83
C LEU A 41 -13.18 -5.43 -9.90
N ASP A 42 -12.45 -6.55 -9.98
CA ASP A 42 -13.02 -7.88 -9.90
C ASP A 42 -13.07 -8.33 -8.42
N PRO A 43 -14.24 -8.70 -7.87
CA PRO A 43 -14.34 -9.21 -6.49
C PRO A 43 -13.52 -10.49 -6.24
N TYR A 44 -13.14 -11.22 -7.30
CA TYR A 44 -12.29 -12.40 -7.25
C TYR A 44 -10.81 -12.11 -7.49
N ASP A 45 -10.46 -10.90 -7.94
CA ASP A 45 -9.07 -10.44 -8.12
C ASP A 45 -8.86 -9.11 -7.36
N ARG A 46 -8.58 -9.25 -6.07
CA ARG A 46 -8.34 -8.13 -5.16
C ARG A 46 -6.92 -8.19 -4.65
N HIS A 47 -6.34 -7.03 -4.44
CA HIS A 47 -4.96 -6.89 -4.00
C HIS A 47 -4.90 -6.21 -2.65
N ASP A 48 -3.88 -6.56 -1.88
CA ASP A 48 -3.62 -5.95 -0.58
C ASP A 48 -3.02 -4.55 -0.75
N TYR A 49 -3.40 -3.65 0.15
CA TYR A 49 -2.84 -2.32 0.27
C TYR A 49 -2.64 -1.98 1.74
N GLU A 50 -1.59 -1.20 2.00
CA GLU A 50 -1.46 -0.46 3.24
C GLU A 50 -1.58 1.04 2.95
N ILE A 51 -2.53 1.70 3.60
CA ILE A 51 -2.83 3.11 3.41
C ILE A 51 -2.46 3.85 4.69
N ARG A 52 -1.64 4.89 4.57
CA ARG A 52 -1.24 5.76 5.68
C ARG A 52 -1.70 7.17 5.40
N PHE A 53 -2.30 7.82 6.38
CA PHE A 53 -2.84 9.17 6.28
C PHE A 53 -1.98 10.13 7.08
N TYR A 54 -1.70 11.28 6.48
CA TYR A 54 -0.94 12.38 7.06
C TYR A 54 -1.80 13.64 7.13
N ALA A 55 -1.29 14.68 7.79
CA ALA A 55 -2.02 15.94 7.94
C ALA A 55 -2.19 16.71 6.63
N SER A 56 -1.28 16.52 5.67
CA SER A 56 -1.32 17.15 4.35
C SER A 56 -0.45 16.40 3.35
N HIS A 57 -0.51 16.81 2.08
CA HIS A 57 0.37 16.30 1.04
C HIS A 57 1.85 16.58 1.34
N GLU A 58 2.17 17.78 1.83
CA GLU A 58 3.55 18.16 2.16
C GLU A 58 4.14 17.25 3.26
N ILE A 59 3.32 16.86 4.24
CA ILE A 59 3.75 15.93 5.29
C ILE A 59 3.85 14.49 4.76
N ALA A 60 2.92 14.05 3.90
CA ALA A 60 3.02 12.76 3.24
C ALA A 60 4.31 12.63 2.42
N VAL A 61 4.73 13.70 1.73
CA VAL A 61 5.99 13.74 0.96
C VAL A 61 7.21 13.85 1.88
N SER A 62 7.21 14.78 2.84
CA SER A 62 8.41 15.07 3.65
C SER A 62 8.69 14.03 4.73
N SER A 63 7.66 13.38 5.28
CA SER A 63 7.77 12.40 6.36
C SER A 63 7.37 11.01 5.89
N GLY A 64 6.22 10.91 5.20
CA GLY A 64 5.66 9.62 4.81
C GLY A 64 6.43 8.86 3.73
N GLN A 65 7.09 9.56 2.81
CA GLN A 65 7.86 8.95 1.72
C GLN A 65 8.98 8.04 2.23
N ALA A 66 9.80 8.50 3.19
CA ALA A 66 10.90 7.70 3.71
C ALA A 66 10.38 6.41 4.38
N MET A 67 9.27 6.53 5.11
CA MET A 67 8.60 5.39 5.75
C MET A 67 8.00 4.42 4.73
N ALA A 68 7.62 4.88 3.53
CA ALA A 68 7.11 4.03 2.47
C ALA A 68 8.23 3.24 1.79
N VAL A 69 9.35 3.92 1.49
CA VAL A 69 10.57 3.30 0.95
C VAL A 69 11.07 2.20 1.88
N GLU A 70 11.20 2.48 3.18
CA GLU A 70 11.63 1.49 4.19
C GLU A 70 10.69 0.27 4.27
N ALA A 71 9.42 0.43 3.93
CA ALA A 71 8.37 -0.58 4.10
C ALA A 71 7.97 -1.32 2.82
N THR A 72 8.68 -1.10 1.70
CA THR A 72 8.40 -1.73 0.40
C THR A 72 9.64 -2.34 -0.22
N GLY A 73 9.43 -3.36 -1.06
CA GLY A 73 10.46 -3.92 -1.94
C GLY A 73 11.74 -4.38 -1.23
N ASP A 74 12.86 -4.25 -1.94
CA ASP A 74 14.18 -4.71 -1.51
C ASP A 74 14.65 -4.02 -0.22
N GLU A 75 14.27 -2.74 -0.03
CA GLU A 75 14.64 -1.99 1.18
C GLU A 75 13.97 -2.61 2.42
N PHE A 76 12.68 -2.94 2.33
CA PHE A 76 11.99 -3.66 3.40
C PHE A 76 12.57 -5.04 3.63
N GLU A 77 12.93 -5.77 2.56
CA GLU A 77 13.56 -7.08 2.70
C GLU A 77 14.91 -6.99 3.44
N ALA A 78 15.73 -5.98 3.12
CA ALA A 78 17.02 -5.76 3.75
C ALA A 78 16.92 -5.26 5.20
N SER A 79 15.89 -4.47 5.51
CA SER A 79 15.75 -3.78 6.81
C SER A 79 14.61 -4.31 7.69
N ARG A 80 13.98 -5.44 7.32
CA ARG A 80 12.78 -5.98 7.98
C ARG A 80 12.87 -6.06 9.51
N ASP A 81 14.02 -6.48 10.02
CA ASP A 81 14.23 -6.70 11.45
C ASP A 81 14.65 -5.42 12.20
N ASN A 82 14.80 -4.28 11.49
CA ASN A 82 15.20 -2.98 12.03
C ASN A 82 14.34 -1.83 11.46
N GLN A 83 13.03 -2.02 11.44
CA GLN A 83 12.07 -1.04 10.94
C GLN A 83 11.81 0.08 11.95
N THR A 84 11.77 1.33 11.47
CA THR A 84 11.41 2.51 12.27
C THR A 84 10.01 2.37 12.87
N TRP A 85 9.05 1.97 12.04
CA TRP A 85 7.66 1.72 12.47
C TRP A 85 7.32 0.24 12.37
N THR A 86 7.21 -0.39 13.54
CA THR A 86 7.11 -1.85 13.67
C THR A 86 5.69 -2.40 13.52
N ALA A 87 4.66 -1.55 13.65
CA ALA A 87 3.30 -1.98 13.39
C ALA A 87 3.15 -2.33 11.90
N GLY A 88 2.62 -3.52 11.63
CA GLY A 88 2.43 -4.03 10.27
C GLY A 88 3.61 -4.80 9.67
N VAL A 89 4.80 -4.87 10.30
CA VAL A 89 5.96 -5.60 9.75
C VAL A 89 5.65 -7.06 9.39
N LYS A 90 4.85 -7.76 10.22
CA LYS A 90 4.40 -9.12 9.92
C LYS A 90 3.46 -9.20 8.72
N ASP A 91 2.62 -8.18 8.50
CA ASP A 91 1.65 -8.15 7.41
C ASP A 91 2.30 -7.75 6.07
N ARG A 92 3.42 -7.02 6.13
CA ARG A 92 4.27 -6.65 4.98
C ARG A 92 5.15 -7.79 4.48
N TRP A 93 5.11 -8.97 5.10
CA TRP A 93 5.88 -10.14 4.71
C TRP A 93 4.97 -11.33 4.45
N GLN A 94 4.92 -11.82 3.21
CA GLN A 94 4.05 -12.94 2.84
C GLN A 94 4.78 -14.00 2.01
N THR A 95 4.30 -15.23 2.10
CA THR A 95 4.73 -16.31 1.21
C THR A 95 4.22 -16.02 -0.20
N ARG A 96 5.13 -15.77 -1.15
CA ARG A 96 4.76 -15.55 -2.55
C ARG A 96 4.24 -16.85 -3.16
N GLY A 97 2.95 -16.88 -3.48
CA GLY A 97 2.36 -17.95 -4.27
C GLY A 97 2.66 -17.73 -5.74
N VAL A 98 3.52 -18.55 -6.32
CA VAL A 98 3.62 -18.67 -7.78
C VAL A 98 2.28 -19.20 -8.31
N THR A 99 1.61 -18.43 -9.16
CA THR A 99 0.45 -18.89 -9.93
C THR A 99 0.82 -19.79 -11.10
N ASP A 100 2.12 -20.07 -11.30
CA ASP A 100 2.59 -20.98 -12.35
C ASP A 100 2.87 -22.37 -11.76
N VAL A 101 1.84 -23.23 -11.83
CA VAL A 101 1.84 -24.61 -11.33
C VAL A 101 2.68 -25.57 -12.19
N SER A 102 3.60 -25.06 -13.01
CA SER A 102 4.28 -25.85 -14.05
C SER A 102 5.75 -26.18 -13.77
N SER A 103 6.33 -25.80 -12.62
CA SER A 103 7.70 -26.17 -12.27
C SER A 103 7.82 -26.71 -10.85
N ALA A 104 8.17 -28.00 -10.75
CA ALA A 104 8.45 -28.75 -9.52
C ALA A 104 9.70 -28.27 -8.75
N GLY A 105 10.03 -26.98 -8.83
CA GLY A 105 11.20 -26.34 -8.22
C GLY A 105 10.99 -24.87 -7.83
N SER A 106 9.79 -24.33 -7.97
CA SER A 106 9.46 -22.94 -7.60
C SER A 106 9.53 -22.79 -6.07
N ARG A 107 10.69 -22.33 -5.57
CA ARG A 107 10.85 -21.99 -4.16
C ARG A 107 9.85 -20.88 -3.83
N GLN A 108 8.85 -21.23 -3.02
CA GLN A 108 7.96 -20.30 -2.32
C GLN A 108 8.83 -19.53 -1.33
N SER A 109 9.59 -18.55 -1.81
CA SER A 109 10.34 -17.68 -0.92
C SER A 109 9.38 -16.61 -0.40
N PRO A 110 9.23 -16.50 0.92
CA PRO A 110 8.60 -15.34 1.49
C PRO A 110 9.31 -14.06 1.02
N GLY A 111 8.56 -12.98 0.87
CA GLY A 111 9.08 -11.69 0.47
C GLY A 111 8.13 -10.57 0.86
N PRO A 112 8.48 -9.31 0.52
CA PRO A 112 7.62 -8.16 0.74
C PRO A 112 6.22 -8.36 0.14
N THR A 113 5.18 -8.07 0.90
CA THR A 113 3.80 -7.97 0.39
C THR A 113 3.72 -6.82 -0.60
N TYR A 114 4.26 -5.66 -0.23
CA TYR A 114 4.20 -4.46 -1.03
C TYR A 114 5.54 -4.22 -1.73
N GLN A 115 5.52 -4.11 -3.06
CA GLN A 115 6.74 -3.95 -3.86
C GLN A 115 7.03 -2.50 -4.21
N ASP A 116 6.02 -1.64 -4.16
CA ASP A 116 6.16 -0.22 -4.42
C ASP A 116 5.05 0.57 -3.73
N TRP A 117 5.10 1.89 -3.85
CA TRP A 117 4.19 2.82 -3.21
C TRP A 117 3.86 4.03 -4.08
N ALA A 118 2.82 4.75 -3.71
CA ALA A 118 2.41 6.01 -4.32
C ALA A 118 1.95 7.02 -3.27
N ILE A 119 2.00 8.30 -3.60
CA ILE A 119 1.44 9.39 -2.78
C ILE A 119 0.32 10.08 -3.54
N VAL A 120 -0.85 10.23 -2.91
CA VAL A 120 -2.01 10.95 -3.46
C VAL A 120 -2.65 11.78 -2.35
N GLY A 121 -2.68 13.11 -2.53
CA GLY A 121 -3.11 14.03 -1.47
C GLY A 121 -2.27 13.78 -0.21
N ASN A 122 -2.93 13.63 0.93
CA ASN A 122 -2.34 13.30 2.22
C ASN A 122 -2.12 11.79 2.46
N MET A 123 -2.30 10.93 1.45
CA MET A 123 -2.14 9.48 1.58
C MET A 123 -0.79 9.01 1.05
N VAL A 124 -0.21 8.04 1.75
CA VAL A 124 0.81 7.13 1.23
C VAL A 124 0.16 5.75 1.07
N ILE A 125 0.28 5.16 -0.11
CA ILE A 125 -0.34 3.88 -0.49
C ILE A 125 0.79 2.90 -0.81
N LEU A 126 0.90 1.81 -0.07
CA LEU A 126 1.79 0.70 -0.39
C LEU A 126 0.98 -0.36 -1.15
N CYS A 127 1.54 -0.84 -2.27
CA CYS A 127 0.81 -1.64 -3.25
C CYS A 127 1.41 -3.04 -3.39
N ASP A 128 0.54 -4.05 -3.29
CA ASP A 128 0.91 -5.45 -3.48
C ASP A 128 1.38 -5.69 -4.92
N GLY A 129 2.34 -6.56 -5.12
CA GLY A 129 2.86 -6.93 -6.43
C GLY A 129 3.84 -8.09 -6.34
N LEU A 130 4.03 -8.80 -7.46
CA LEU A 130 5.18 -9.69 -7.64
C LEU A 130 6.48 -8.87 -7.80
N ASP A 131 6.38 -7.69 -8.41
CA ASP A 131 7.44 -6.72 -8.62
C ASP A 131 6.90 -5.28 -8.54
N SER A 132 7.81 -4.30 -8.65
CA SER A 132 7.48 -2.87 -8.61
C SER A 132 6.54 -2.45 -9.75
N GLU A 133 6.69 -3.01 -10.95
CA GLU A 133 5.83 -2.67 -12.09
C GLU A 133 4.37 -3.06 -11.81
N GLN A 134 4.13 -4.29 -11.34
CA GLN A 134 2.80 -4.74 -11.00
C GLN A 134 2.20 -3.95 -9.83
N ALA A 135 3.00 -3.63 -8.81
CA ALA A 135 2.55 -2.81 -7.68
C ALA A 135 2.10 -1.41 -8.13
N LEU A 136 2.88 -0.75 -8.99
CA LEU A 136 2.53 0.57 -9.52
C LEU A 136 1.28 0.54 -10.40
N ILE A 137 1.07 -0.52 -11.20
CA ILE A 137 -0.16 -0.72 -11.98
C ILE A 137 -1.39 -0.82 -11.05
N ARG A 138 -1.26 -1.55 -9.93
CA ARG A 138 -2.35 -1.74 -8.95
C ARG A 138 -2.64 -0.45 -8.18
N CYS A 139 -1.60 0.23 -7.71
CA CYS A 139 -1.68 1.60 -7.17
C CYS A 139 -2.44 2.51 -8.13
N ARG A 140 -2.04 2.55 -9.39
CA ARG A 140 -2.69 3.36 -10.42
C ARG A 140 -4.17 3.00 -10.60
N SER A 141 -4.51 1.71 -10.64
CA SER A 141 -5.90 1.26 -10.76
C SER A 141 -6.76 1.73 -9.58
N LEU A 142 -6.25 1.61 -8.35
CA LEU A 142 -6.94 2.12 -7.16
C LEU A 142 -7.13 3.64 -7.26
N ILE A 143 -6.08 4.38 -7.61
CA ILE A 143 -6.09 5.84 -7.71
C ILE A 143 -7.02 6.34 -8.82
N ASP A 144 -6.99 5.73 -10.01
CA ASP A 144 -7.81 6.15 -11.16
C ASP A 144 -9.31 5.91 -10.91
N ASN A 145 -9.67 4.92 -10.08
CA ASN A 145 -11.06 4.67 -9.66
C ASN A 145 -11.49 5.49 -8.45
N PHE A 146 -10.52 6.01 -7.71
CA PHE A 146 -10.73 6.88 -6.56
C PHE A 146 -10.87 8.35 -6.94
N LEU A 147 -10.09 8.80 -7.92
CA LEU A 147 -10.17 10.16 -8.42
C LEU A 147 -11.43 10.30 -9.29
N PRO A 148 -12.30 11.28 -9.03
CA PRO A 148 -13.51 11.47 -9.83
C PRO A 148 -13.09 11.68 -11.29
N GLY A 149 -13.66 10.88 -12.19
CA GLY A 149 -13.42 10.98 -13.62
C GLY A 149 -13.67 12.40 -14.13
N GLU A 150 -12.90 12.82 -15.14
CA GLU A 150 -13.23 14.01 -15.91
C GLU A 150 -14.54 13.73 -16.66
N GLU A 151 -15.70 13.96 -16.02
CA GLU A 151 -16.94 14.13 -16.77
C GLU A 151 -16.75 15.35 -17.68
N GLY A 152 -16.69 15.08 -18.98
CA GLY A 152 -16.71 16.08 -20.05
C GLY A 152 -18.11 16.64 -20.30
#